data_AF-A0AAJ1RMT5-F1
#
_entry.id   AF-A0AAJ1RMT5-F1
#
_cell.length_a   1.000
_cell.length_b   1.000
_cell.length_c   1.000
_cell.angle_alpha   90.00
_cell.angle_beta   90.00
_cell.angle_gamma   90.00
#
_symmetry.space_group_name_H-M   'P 1'
#
loop_
_entity.id
_entity.type
_entity.pdbx_description
1 polymer ?
#
loop_
_entity_poly.entity_id
_entity_poly.type
_entity_poly.pdbx_seq_one_letter_code
_entity_poly.pdbx_strand_id
1 'polypeptide(L)'
;MLIFSRYNLVLLAVPKTGSTALEVALEQEADGRFGNPPEMKHLPLYRYNCFVRPLLQLGTGQDPETFALIREPISWLRSWYRYRARNSKARFPTSTCYIRFDQFVREAMLDDPPPYAQVGC
;
A
#
# COMPACT_ATOMS: atom_id res chain seq x y z
N MET A 1 -0.05 -2.74 -7.59
CA MET A 1 1.13 -3.60 -7.83
C MET A 1 1.43 -3.64 -9.31
N LEU A 2 2.71 -3.59 -9.71
CA LEU A 2 3.15 -3.78 -11.10
C LEU A 2 4.00 -5.03 -11.20
N ILE A 3 3.84 -5.76 -12.30
CA ILE A 3 4.53 -7.01 -12.60
C ILE A 3 5.35 -6.78 -13.87
N PHE A 4 6.63 -7.09 -13.80
CA PHE A 4 7.61 -6.89 -14.85
C PHE A 4 8.23 -8.25 -15.20
N SER A 5 7.51 -9.05 -15.99
CA SER A 5 7.92 -10.40 -16.40
C SER A 5 9.23 -10.36 -17.17
N ARG A 6 9.42 -9.38 -18.07
CA ARG A 6 10.68 -9.22 -18.81
C ARG A 6 11.90 -9.04 -17.90
N TYR A 7 11.72 -8.35 -16.78
CA TYR A 7 12.79 -8.00 -15.85
C TYR A 7 12.86 -8.94 -14.64
N ASN A 8 11.96 -9.92 -14.54
CA ASN A 8 11.79 -10.79 -13.38
C ASN A 8 11.60 -10.01 -12.05
N LEU A 9 10.78 -8.94 -12.08
CA LEU A 9 10.56 -8.04 -10.95
C LEU A 9 9.07 -7.82 -10.65
N VAL A 10 8.74 -7.59 -9.37
CA VAL A 10 7.40 -7.15 -8.94
C VAL A 10 7.49 -5.96 -7.98
N LEU A 11 6.84 -4.86 -8.34
CA LEU A 11 6.69 -3.68 -7.49
C LEU A 11 5.44 -3.80 -6.62
N LEU A 12 5.63 -4.00 -5.31
CA LEU A 12 4.55 -3.97 -4.33
C LEU A 12 4.11 -2.52 -4.11
N ALA A 13 2.80 -2.26 -4.23
CA ALA A 13 2.26 -0.92 -4.03
C ALA A 13 1.93 -0.71 -2.55
N VAL A 14 2.93 -0.34 -1.73
CA VAL A 14 2.70 0.01 -0.32
C VAL A 14 1.87 1.31 -0.26
N PRO A 15 0.79 1.37 0.55
CA PRO A 15 -0.03 2.57 0.67
C PRO A 15 0.79 3.79 1.11
N LYS A 16 0.50 4.96 0.52
CA LYS A 16 1.02 6.28 0.93
C LYS A 16 2.54 6.48 0.81
N THR A 17 3.25 5.60 0.10
CA THR A 17 4.70 5.71 -0.16
C THR A 17 5.05 6.26 -1.55
N GLY A 18 4.05 6.76 -2.29
CA GLY A 18 4.25 7.28 -3.65
C GLY A 18 4.05 6.25 -4.76
N SER A 19 3.52 5.06 -4.43
CA SER A 19 3.29 3.98 -5.39
C SER A 19 2.49 4.39 -6.64
N THR A 20 1.56 5.35 -6.52
CA THR A 20 0.79 5.86 -7.68
C THR A 20 1.67 6.60 -8.69
N ALA A 21 2.70 7.34 -8.24
CA ALA A 21 3.59 8.05 -9.14
C ALA A 21 4.45 7.05 -9.95
N LEU A 22 4.94 5.99 -9.30
CA LEU A 22 5.65 4.91 -9.98
C LEU A 22 4.75 4.11 -10.91
N GLU A 23 3.51 3.90 -10.51
CA GLU A 23 2.51 3.25 -11.37
C GLU A 23 2.36 4.02 -12.68
N VAL A 24 2.16 5.35 -12.62
CA VAL A 24 2.06 6.18 -13.84
C VAL A 24 3.37 6.22 -14.63
N ALA A 25 4.52 6.25 -13.96
CA ALA A 25 5.81 6.33 -14.64
C ALA A 25 6.25 5.01 -15.30
N LEU A 26 5.86 3.86 -14.73
CA LEU A 26 6.34 2.54 -15.13
C LEU A 26 5.26 1.66 -15.76
N GLU A 27 4.01 2.11 -15.88
CA GLU A 27 2.92 1.28 -16.43
C GLU A 27 3.18 0.82 -17.85
N GLN A 28 3.91 1.59 -18.66
CA GLN A 28 4.25 1.20 -20.05
C GLN A 28 5.26 0.04 -20.12
N GLU A 29 6.08 -0.12 -19.08
CA GLU A 29 7.06 -1.21 -18.98
C GLU A 29 6.51 -2.44 -18.26
N ALA A 30 5.32 -2.32 -17.64
CA ALA A 30 4.73 -3.40 -16.85
C ALA A 30 3.91 -4.35 -17.73
N ASP A 31 4.19 -5.66 -17.61
CA ASP A 31 3.44 -6.72 -18.28
C ASP A 31 2.10 -7.03 -17.57
N GLY A 32 1.97 -6.65 -16.30
CA GLY A 32 0.77 -6.85 -15.51
C GLY A 32 0.58 -5.82 -14.41
N ARG A 33 -0.69 -5.57 -14.04
CA ARG A 33 -1.05 -4.56 -13.04
C ARG A 33 -2.25 -4.99 -12.19
N PHE A 34 -2.10 -4.87 -10.87
CA PHE A 34 -3.23 -4.81 -9.95
C PHE A 34 -3.44 -3.37 -9.48
N GLY A 35 -4.44 -2.72 -10.08
CA GLY A 35 -4.78 -1.32 -9.81
C GLY A 35 -6.04 -1.15 -8.96
N ASN A 36 -7.05 -2.01 -9.13
CA ASN A 36 -8.31 -1.99 -8.38
C ASN A 36 -8.83 -3.44 -8.19
N PRO A 37 -9.63 -3.69 -7.14
CA PRO A 37 -9.93 -2.78 -6.02
C PRO A 37 -8.69 -2.55 -5.12
N PRO A 38 -8.70 -1.57 -4.19
CA PRO A 38 -7.53 -1.21 -3.38
C PRO A 38 -6.90 -2.40 -2.64
N GLU A 39 -7.71 -3.38 -2.24
CA GLU A 39 -7.31 -4.61 -1.56
C GLU A 39 -6.40 -5.50 -2.44
N MET A 40 -6.61 -5.47 -3.76
CA MET A 40 -5.72 -6.14 -4.73
C MET A 40 -4.49 -5.29 -5.05
N LYS A 41 -4.65 -3.96 -5.12
CA LYS A 41 -3.53 -3.05 -5.41
C LYS A 41 -2.46 -3.09 -4.32
N HIS A 42 -2.89 -3.03 -3.08
CA HIS A 42 -2.08 -2.92 -1.86
C HIS A 42 -1.89 -4.28 -1.18
N LEU A 43 -1.84 -5.36 -1.98
CA LEU A 43 -1.70 -6.72 -1.48
C LEU A 43 -0.44 -6.85 -0.60
N PRO A 44 -0.56 -7.30 0.66
CA PRO A 44 0.60 -7.53 1.52
C PRO A 44 1.52 -8.61 0.96
N LEU A 45 2.81 -8.56 1.32
CA LEU A 45 3.82 -9.51 0.85
C LEU A 45 3.42 -10.97 1.14
N TYR A 46 2.81 -11.26 2.29
CA TYR A 46 2.39 -12.63 2.62
C TYR A 46 1.31 -13.14 1.65
N ARG A 47 0.33 -12.32 1.26
CA ARG A 47 -0.69 -12.72 0.28
C ARG A 47 -0.13 -12.79 -1.13
N TYR A 48 0.79 -11.89 -1.48
CA TYR A 48 1.53 -11.99 -2.75
C TYR A 48 2.23 -13.35 -2.86
N ASN A 49 2.96 -13.76 -1.81
CA ASN A 49 3.66 -15.04 -1.77
C ASN A 49 2.72 -16.24 -1.86
N CYS A 50 1.54 -16.16 -1.23
CA CYS A 50 0.58 -17.27 -1.27
C CYS A 50 -0.16 -17.38 -2.62
N PHE A 51 -0.49 -16.27 -3.28
CA PHE A 51 -1.43 -16.27 -4.39
C PHE A 51 -0.84 -15.83 -5.72
N VAL A 52 0.01 -14.79 -5.73
CA VAL A 52 0.48 -14.17 -6.98
C VAL A 52 1.80 -14.79 -7.43
N ARG A 53 2.76 -14.94 -6.52
CA ARG A 53 4.07 -15.51 -6.81
C ARG A 53 3.98 -16.91 -7.44
N PRO A 54 3.16 -17.86 -6.95
CA PRO A 54 3.06 -19.18 -7.56
C PRO A 54 2.48 -19.15 -8.98
N LEU A 55 1.55 -18.23 -9.26
CA LEU A 55 0.99 -18.04 -10.60
C LEU A 55 2.05 -17.50 -11.57
N LEU A 56 2.86 -16.55 -11.13
CA LEU A 56 3.96 -16.02 -11.93
C LEU A 56 5.03 -17.08 -12.18
N GLN A 57 5.38 -17.87 -11.17
CA GLN A 57 6.32 -18.99 -11.30
C GLN A 57 5.83 -20.04 -12.29
N LEU A 58 4.55 -20.41 -12.22
CA LEU A 58 3.95 -21.37 -13.16
C LEU A 58 3.90 -20.82 -14.58
N GLY A 59 3.55 -19.54 -14.75
CA GLY A 59 3.38 -18.93 -16.07
C GLY A 59 4.69 -18.53 -16.77
N THR A 60 5.72 -18.15 -16.01
CA THR A 60 6.99 -17.64 -16.55
C THR A 60 8.15 -18.61 -16.40
N GLY A 61 8.05 -19.60 -15.52
CA GLY A 61 9.17 -20.47 -15.12
C GLY A 61 10.25 -19.75 -14.30
N GLN A 62 10.00 -18.50 -13.87
CA GLN A 62 10.95 -17.68 -13.11
C GLN A 62 10.38 -17.34 -11.73
N ASP A 63 11.27 -16.94 -10.83
CA ASP A 63 10.91 -16.48 -9.49
C ASP A 63 11.14 -14.97 -9.36
N PRO A 64 10.10 -14.12 -9.45
CA PRO A 64 10.27 -12.68 -9.48
C PRO A 64 10.76 -12.12 -8.15
N GLU A 65 11.74 -11.21 -8.21
CA GLU A 65 12.20 -10.47 -7.04
C GLU A 65 11.23 -9.32 -6.74
N THR A 66 10.85 -9.19 -5.47
CA THR A 66 9.93 -8.15 -5.03
C THR A 66 10.67 -6.92 -4.51
N PHE A 67 10.18 -5.74 -4.86
CA PHE A 67 10.66 -4.49 -4.30
C PHE A 67 9.50 -3.56 -3.96
N ALA A 68 9.77 -2.58 -3.10
CA ALA A 68 8.79 -1.63 -2.61
C ALA A 68 9.45 -0.32 -2.22
N LEU A 69 8.66 0.76 -2.18
CA LEU A 69 9.11 2.01 -1.60
C LEU A 69 8.62 2.13 -0.18
N ILE A 70 9.54 2.52 0.69
CA ILE A 70 9.26 2.88 2.07
C ILE A 70 9.36 4.41 2.18
N ARG A 71 8.59 4.97 3.10
CA ARG A 71 8.59 6.39 3.42
C ARG A 71 8.97 6.57 4.88
N GLU A 72 9.62 7.69 5.20
CA GLU A 72 9.91 8.08 6.57
C GLU A 72 8.64 7.95 7.45
N PRO A 73 8.69 7.22 8.58
CA PRO A 73 7.50 6.79 9.30
C PRO A 73 6.53 7.91 9.70
N ILE A 74 7.03 9.04 10.20
CA ILE A 74 6.18 10.15 10.64
C ILE A 74 5.52 10.84 9.44
N SER A 75 6.25 11.01 8.35
CA SER A 75 5.76 11.53 7.08
C SER A 75 4.72 10.61 6.45
N TRP A 76 4.88 9.28 6.61
CA TRP A 76 3.90 8.28 6.20
C TRP A 76 2.61 8.37 7.02
N LEU A 77 2.71 8.43 8.35
CA LEU A 77 1.58 8.66 9.27
C LEU A 77 0.85 9.98 8.95
N ARG A 78 1.59 11.07 8.68
CA ARG A 78 1.02 12.36 8.27
C ARG A 78 0.23 12.25 6.96
N SER A 79 0.67 11.42 6.02
CA SER A 79 -0.03 11.18 4.75
C SER A 79 -1.38 10.49 4.97
N TRP A 80 -1.42 9.50 5.87
CA TRP A 80 -2.65 8.84 6.30
C TRP A 80 -3.60 9.80 7.03
N TYR A 81 -3.08 10.54 8.00
CA TYR A 81 -3.84 11.53 8.77
C TYR A 81 -4.56 12.52 7.85
N ARG A 82 -3.85 13.12 6.88
CA ARG A 82 -4.44 14.05 5.92
C ARG A 82 -5.39 13.40 4.92
N TYR A 83 -5.18 12.12 4.60
CA TYR A 83 -6.03 11.36 3.69
C TYR A 83 -7.37 11.02 4.32
N ARG A 84 -7.34 10.59 5.59
CA ARG A 84 -8.55 10.26 6.36
C ARG A 84 -9.39 11.51 6.58
N ALA A 85 -8.81 12.62 7.01
CA ALA A 85 -9.51 13.90 7.17
C ALA A 85 -10.25 14.38 5.90
N ARG A 86 -9.72 14.10 4.71
CA ARG A 86 -10.34 14.50 3.43
C ARG A 86 -11.46 13.56 2.96
N ASN A 87 -11.25 12.25 3.08
CA ASN A 87 -12.17 11.27 2.50
C ASN A 87 -13.30 10.89 3.46
N SER A 88 -13.07 10.98 4.76
CA SER A 88 -14.16 10.86 5.72
C SER A 88 -14.86 12.22 5.82
N LYS A 89 -16.10 12.32 5.32
CA LYS A 89 -17.05 13.20 6.02
C LYS A 89 -17.01 12.74 7.50
N ALA A 90 -17.12 13.64 8.47
CA ALA A 90 -17.04 13.41 9.93
C ALA A 90 -17.88 12.24 10.52
N ARG A 91 -18.60 11.50 9.67
CA ARG A 91 -19.51 10.41 9.96
C ARG A 91 -18.86 9.02 10.03
N PHE A 92 -17.58 8.86 9.64
CA PHE A 92 -16.92 7.55 9.66
C PHE A 92 -15.96 7.41 10.86
N PRO A 93 -15.91 6.24 11.52
CA PRO A 93 -14.96 5.96 12.61
C PRO A 93 -13.49 6.12 12.24
N THR A 94 -13.17 6.02 10.94
CA THR A 94 -11.82 6.17 10.41
C THR A 94 -11.41 7.64 10.21
N SER A 95 -12.28 8.60 10.53
CA SER A 95 -12.05 10.03 10.35
C SER A 95 -11.02 10.60 11.33
N THR A 96 -10.19 11.52 10.84
CA THR A 96 -9.23 12.28 11.67
C THR A 96 -9.57 13.76 11.81
N CYS A 97 -10.75 14.21 11.36
CA CYS A 97 -11.12 15.64 11.31
C CYS A 97 -11.06 16.36 12.67
N TYR A 98 -11.33 15.64 13.76
CA TYR A 98 -11.33 16.19 15.13
C TYR A 98 -10.21 15.61 16.00
N ILE A 99 -9.27 14.90 15.38
CA ILE A 99 -8.16 14.25 16.07
C ILE A 99 -6.91 15.11 15.84
N ARG A 100 -6.14 15.37 16.89
CA ARG A 100 -4.85 16.05 16.75
C ARG A 100 -3.82 15.10 16.14
N PHE A 101 -2.89 15.63 15.35
CA PHE A 101 -1.87 14.78 14.72
C PHE A 101 -0.98 14.05 15.73
N ASP A 102 -0.63 14.70 16.86
CA ASP A 102 0.16 14.06 17.92
C ASP A 102 -0.57 12.90 18.59
N GLN A 103 -1.88 13.03 18.80
CA GLN A 103 -2.74 11.95 19.29
C GLN A 103 -2.78 10.77 18.30
N PHE A 104 -3.02 11.06 17.02
CA PHE A 104 -3.02 10.04 15.96
C PHE A 104 -1.71 9.24 15.90
N VAL A 105 -0.56 9.91 16.02
CA VAL A 105 0.75 9.23 16.03
C VAL A 105 0.89 8.30 17.23
N ARG A 106 0.54 8.76 18.44
CA ARG A 106 0.64 7.95 19.66
C ARG A 106 -0.27 6.72 19.59
N GLU A 107 -1.50 6.90 19.12
CA GLU A 107 -2.47 5.82 19.07
C GLU A 107 -2.21 4.83 17.94
N ALA A 108 -1.60 5.26 16.83
CA ALA A 108 -1.17 4.36 15.76
C ALA A 108 -0.05 3.39 16.18
N MET A 109 0.58 3.63 17.34
CA MET A 109 1.62 2.76 17.92
C MET A 109 1.05 1.76 18.94
N LEU A 110 -0.25 1.79 19.23
CA LEU A 110 -0.90 0.80 20.10
C LEU A 110 -1.01 -0.55 19.39
N ASP A 111 -1.03 -1.63 20.16
CA ASP A 111 -1.27 -2.97 19.64
C ASP A 111 -2.68 -3.11 19.01
N ASP A 112 -3.66 -2.43 19.61
CA ASP A 112 -5.03 -2.31 19.11
C ASP A 112 -5.42 -0.83 18.91
N PRO A 113 -5.01 -0.22 17.79
CA PRO A 113 -5.25 1.20 17.54
C PRO A 113 -6.73 1.44 17.21
N PRO A 114 -7.29 2.61 17.59
CA PRO A 114 -8.65 2.96 17.21
C PRO A 114 -8.81 3.02 15.68
N PRO A 115 -10.03 2.88 15.13
CA PRO A 115 -10.24 2.78 13.68
C PRO A 115 -9.61 3.89 12.85
N TYR A 116 -9.57 5.13 13.36
CA TYR A 116 -8.93 6.26 12.68
C TYR A 116 -7.41 6.23 12.72
N ALA A 117 -6.78 5.48 13.62
CA ALA A 117 -5.32 5.32 13.73
C ALA A 117 -4.83 3.96 13.19
N GLN A 118 -5.72 3.00 12.96
CA GLN A 118 -5.40 1.70 12.36
C GLN A 118 -4.99 1.86 10.88
N VAL A 119 -3.70 1.99 10.61
CA VAL A 119 -3.13 2.21 9.27
C VAL A 119 -2.08 1.16 8.94
N GLY A 120 -1.90 0.88 7.65
CA GLY A 120 -1.11 -0.25 7.19
C GLY A 120 -2.01 -1.33 6.58
N CYS A 121 -1.41 -2.44 6.19
CA CYS A 121 -2.04 -3.56 5.49
C CYS A 121 -1.62 -4.88 6.13
#